data_AF-A0A358QVN5-F1
#
_entry.id   AF-A0A358QVN5-F1
#
_cell.length_a   1.000
_cell.length_b   1.000
_cell.length_c   1.000
_cell.angle_alpha   90.00
_cell.angle_beta   90.00
_cell.angle_gamma   90.00
#
_symmetry.space_group_name_H-M   'P 1'
#
loop_
_entity.id
_entity.type
_entity.pdbx_description
1 polymer ?
#
loop_
_entity_poly.entity_id
_entity_poly.type
_entity_poly.pdbx_seq_one_letter_code
_entity_poly.pdbx_strand_id
1 'polypeptide(L)'
;MDAVNKAFGGVFFISAGVLLAVTKNPDIFTVAAVAACALLAALSSTGLARWPAMGGALLIGASLALQTALSYRCLDCIKADLLILAGIIYLSAAEKGTVKKPLRGMAVVVSVMFMANAFLHYPLFSGQPLEAAQGGKASRFISVSSGGKEVSLDTSVLPALLFSPSCGSCRSTVGELVETDPEGKGWVPVQVGGDPEEARALLSSIGYQGVIYHWRWDEAVPALLTTRDDKTKVVYGQESIVKVVRGDNG
;
A
#
# COMPACT_ATOMS: atom_id res chain seq x y z
N MET A 1 -31.30 -0.05 19.86
CA MET A 1 -30.73 0.94 18.91
C MET A 1 -31.88 1.49 18.09
N ASP A 2 -32.00 2.81 17.99
CA ASP A 2 -32.94 3.46 17.09
C ASP A 2 -32.58 3.16 15.63
N ALA A 3 -33.55 3.16 14.72
CA ALA A 3 -33.36 2.82 13.31
C ALA A 3 -32.26 3.67 12.64
N VAL A 4 -32.13 4.93 13.04
CA VAL A 4 -31.10 5.87 12.58
C VAL A 4 -29.69 5.38 12.96
N ASN A 5 -29.47 4.96 14.20
CA ASN A 5 -28.18 4.44 14.67
C ASN A 5 -27.83 3.07 14.06
N LYS A 6 -28.81 2.32 13.52
CA LYS A 6 -28.53 1.06 12.81
C LYS A 6 -28.04 1.32 11.38
N ALA A 7 -28.59 2.33 10.71
CA ALA A 7 -28.23 2.67 9.33
C ALA A 7 -26.81 3.25 9.19
N PHE A 8 -26.33 4.01 10.18
CA PHE A 8 -24.99 4.63 10.12
C PHE A 8 -23.83 3.63 10.10
N GLY A 9 -23.97 2.47 10.75
CA GLY A 9 -22.97 1.41 10.68
C GLY A 9 -22.81 0.84 9.26
N GLY A 10 -23.93 0.72 8.53
CA GLY A 10 -23.97 0.23 7.15
C GLY A 10 -23.29 1.16 6.15
N VAL A 11 -23.33 2.47 6.38
CA VAL A 11 -22.71 3.48 5.50
C VAL A 11 -21.21 3.22 5.35
N PHE A 12 -20.52 2.84 6.42
CA PHE A 12 -19.09 2.53 6.36
C PHE A 12 -18.77 1.34 5.44
N PHE A 13 -19.59 0.29 5.47
CA PHE A 13 -19.44 -0.86 4.57
C PHE A 13 -19.76 -0.48 3.13
N ILE A 14 -20.80 0.31 2.89
CA ILE A 14 -21.13 0.81 1.54
C ILE A 14 -19.97 1.65 1.00
N SER A 15 -19.44 2.57 1.79
CA SER A 15 -18.29 3.41 1.39
C SER A 15 -17.06 2.56 1.06
N ALA A 16 -16.78 1.51 1.84
CA ALA A 16 -15.69 0.58 1.55
C ALA A 16 -15.89 -0.14 0.20
N GLY A 17 -17.10 -0.64 -0.05
CA GLY A 17 -17.45 -1.30 -1.31
C GLY A 17 -17.38 -0.35 -2.52
N VAL A 18 -17.90 0.88 -2.39
CA VAL A 18 -17.84 1.89 -3.46
C VAL A 18 -16.39 2.28 -3.76
N LEU A 19 -15.56 2.46 -2.73
CA LEU A 19 -14.14 2.75 -2.91
C LEU A 19 -13.48 1.64 -3.75
N LEU A 20 -13.64 0.38 -3.36
CA LEU A 20 -13.07 -0.76 -4.09
C LEU A 20 -13.59 -0.83 -5.54
N ALA A 21 -14.89 -0.64 -5.75
CA ALA A 21 -15.50 -0.70 -7.08
C ALA A 21 -15.02 0.40 -8.03
N VAL A 22 -14.63 1.56 -7.51
CA VAL A 22 -14.17 2.71 -8.32
C VAL A 22 -12.66 2.68 -8.52
N THR A 23 -11.88 2.22 -7.54
CA THR A 23 -10.41 2.30 -7.61
C THR A 23 -9.75 1.03 -8.13
N LYS A 24 -10.45 -0.11 -8.19
CA LYS A 24 -9.88 -1.39 -8.63
C LYS A 24 -10.57 -1.94 -9.87
N ASN A 25 -9.78 -2.67 -10.66
CA ASN A 25 -10.31 -3.43 -11.78
C ASN A 25 -11.24 -4.54 -11.27
N PRO A 26 -12.28 -4.91 -12.04
CA PRO A 26 -13.25 -5.92 -11.62
C PRO A 26 -12.64 -7.33 -11.73
N ASP A 27 -11.81 -7.70 -10.76
CA ASP A 27 -11.38 -9.09 -10.55
C ASP A 27 -12.31 -9.81 -9.56
N ILE A 28 -12.21 -11.14 -9.52
CA ILE A 28 -13.08 -12.00 -8.71
C ILE A 28 -13.00 -11.62 -7.21
N PHE A 29 -11.82 -11.23 -6.71
CA PHE A 29 -11.65 -10.86 -5.31
C PHE A 29 -12.28 -9.50 -5.02
N THR A 30 -12.10 -8.51 -5.91
CA THR A 30 -12.74 -7.20 -5.78
C THR A 30 -14.26 -7.33 -5.82
N VAL A 31 -14.83 -8.09 -6.75
CA VAL A 31 -16.29 -8.31 -6.82
C VAL A 31 -16.82 -9.02 -5.57
N ALA A 32 -16.12 -10.05 -5.08
CA ALA A 32 -16.49 -10.73 -3.85
C ALA A 32 -16.44 -9.80 -2.62
N ALA A 33 -15.42 -8.96 -2.52
CA ALA A 33 -15.27 -7.98 -1.44
C ALA A 33 -16.39 -6.93 -1.46
N VAL A 34 -16.73 -6.40 -2.65
CA VAL A 34 -17.84 -5.45 -2.82
C VAL A 34 -19.17 -6.09 -2.45
N ALA A 35 -19.43 -7.33 -2.91
CA ALA A 35 -20.64 -8.07 -2.56
C ALA A 35 -20.74 -8.34 -1.06
N ALA A 36 -19.63 -8.70 -0.41
CA ALA A 36 -19.57 -8.90 1.04
C ALA A 36 -19.85 -7.58 1.78
N CYS A 37 -19.29 -6.45 1.35
CA CYS A 37 -19.57 -5.14 1.92
C CYS A 37 -21.06 -4.78 1.80
N ALA A 38 -21.68 -5.02 0.65
CA ALA A 38 -23.11 -4.80 0.45
C ALA A 38 -23.98 -5.69 1.37
N LEU A 39 -23.61 -6.97 1.53
CA LEU A 39 -24.26 -7.90 2.46
C LEU A 39 -24.17 -7.42 3.91
N LEU A 40 -22.99 -6.99 4.37
CA LEU A 40 -22.80 -6.49 5.73
C LEU A 40 -23.55 -5.17 5.96
N ALA A 41 -23.61 -4.29 4.95
CA ALA A 41 -24.43 -3.10 5.00
C ALA A 41 -25.92 -3.44 5.15
N ALA A 42 -26.44 -4.37 4.35
CA ALA A 42 -27.82 -4.84 4.48
C ALA A 42 -28.08 -5.45 5.87
N LEU A 43 -27.18 -6.29 6.37
CA LEU A 43 -27.29 -6.92 7.70
C LEU A 43 -27.21 -5.91 8.86
N SER A 44 -26.52 -4.78 8.69
CA SER A 44 -26.49 -3.72 9.70
C SER A 44 -27.87 -3.10 9.94
N SER A 45 -28.74 -3.11 8.92
CA SER A 45 -30.10 -2.58 9.01
C SER A 45 -31.08 -3.51 9.75
N THR A 46 -30.81 -4.81 9.82
CA THR A 46 -31.77 -5.83 10.30
C THR A 46 -31.76 -6.06 11.82
N GLY A 47 -31.10 -5.18 12.59
CA GLY A 47 -31.01 -5.29 14.05
C GLY A 47 -30.07 -6.40 14.55
N LEU A 48 -29.34 -7.02 13.63
CA LEU A 48 -28.40 -8.12 13.85
C LEU A 48 -26.96 -7.62 13.93
N ALA A 49 -26.70 -6.48 14.59
CA ALA A 49 -25.43 -5.73 14.57
C ALA A 49 -24.16 -6.54 14.92
N ARG A 50 -24.30 -7.68 15.62
CA ARG A 50 -23.21 -8.64 15.87
C ARG A 50 -22.62 -9.26 14.59
N TRP A 51 -23.47 -9.60 13.62
CA TRP A 51 -23.08 -10.28 12.38
C TRP A 51 -22.27 -9.38 11.43
N PRO A 52 -22.67 -8.13 11.14
CA PRO A 52 -21.88 -7.25 10.30
C PRO A 52 -20.54 -6.90 10.95
N ALA A 53 -20.48 -6.78 12.29
CA ALA A 53 -19.22 -6.54 12.98
C ALA A 53 -18.27 -7.75 12.87
N MET A 54 -18.76 -8.97 13.09
CA MET A 54 -17.95 -10.19 12.94
C MET A 54 -17.55 -10.43 11.48
N GLY A 55 -18.46 -10.23 10.54
CA GLY A 55 -18.18 -10.35 9.11
C GLY A 55 -17.17 -9.31 8.63
N GLY A 56 -17.28 -8.06 9.11
CA GLY A 56 -16.29 -7.01 8.83
C GLY A 56 -14.91 -7.37 9.38
N ALA A 57 -14.82 -7.90 10.60
CA ALA A 57 -13.56 -8.35 11.18
C ALA A 57 -12.93 -9.48 10.35
N LEU A 58 -13.75 -10.40 9.84
CA LEU A 58 -13.31 -11.50 8.99
C LEU A 58 -12.84 -10.99 7.62
N LEU A 59 -13.50 -9.99 7.03
CA LEU A 59 -13.04 -9.34 5.80
C LEU A 59 -11.68 -8.67 5.97
N ILE A 60 -11.49 -7.90 7.04
CA ILE A 60 -10.18 -7.29 7.35
C ILE A 60 -9.14 -8.39 7.53
N GLY A 61 -9.44 -9.44 8.30
CA GLY A 61 -8.53 -10.57 8.50
C GLY A 61 -8.13 -11.25 7.18
N ALA A 62 -9.10 -11.51 6.31
CA ALA A 62 -8.86 -12.10 4.99
C ALA A 62 -8.02 -11.17 4.09
N SER A 63 -8.35 -9.87 4.06
CA SER A 63 -7.60 -8.85 3.32
C SER A 63 -6.14 -8.79 3.78
N LEU A 64 -5.90 -8.68 5.08
CA LEU A 64 -4.55 -8.63 5.64
C LEU A 64 -3.77 -9.93 5.40
N ALA A 65 -4.43 -11.09 5.52
CA ALA A 65 -3.82 -12.38 5.23
C ALA A 65 -3.41 -12.50 3.75
N LEU A 66 -4.29 -12.06 2.83
CA LEU A 66 -4.02 -12.08 1.39
C LEU A 66 -2.86 -11.14 1.03
N GLN A 67 -2.85 -9.92 1.59
CA GLN A 67 -1.78 -8.94 1.39
C GLN A 67 -0.43 -9.46 1.92
N THR A 68 -0.44 -10.18 3.05
CA THR A 68 0.77 -10.77 3.64
C THR A 68 1.25 -11.97 2.85
N ALA A 69 0.35 -12.90 2.50
CA ALA A 69 0.69 -14.14 1.79
C ALA A 69 1.18 -13.89 0.36
N LEU A 70 0.60 -12.91 -0.33
CA LEU A 70 0.96 -12.58 -1.72
C LEU A 70 2.04 -11.49 -1.80
N SER A 71 2.54 -10.98 -0.66
CA SER A 71 3.42 -9.80 -0.60
C SER A 71 2.90 -8.59 -1.40
N TYR A 72 1.60 -8.55 -1.65
CA TYR A 72 0.92 -7.55 -2.47
C TYR A 72 0.38 -6.44 -1.56
N ARG A 73 0.91 -5.22 -1.71
CA ARG A 73 0.48 -4.06 -0.90
C ARG A 73 -0.54 -3.23 -1.66
N CYS A 74 -1.80 -3.35 -1.24
CA CYS A 74 -2.92 -2.66 -1.84
C CYS A 74 -3.37 -1.50 -0.94
N LEU A 75 -2.92 -0.28 -1.25
CA LEU A 75 -3.31 0.92 -0.50
C LEU A 75 -4.83 1.14 -0.45
N ASP A 76 -5.54 0.87 -1.55
CA ASP A 76 -7.00 1.04 -1.58
C ASP A 76 -7.72 -0.05 -0.77
N CYS A 77 -7.15 -1.25 -0.68
CA CYS A 77 -7.65 -2.31 0.20
C CYS A 77 -7.50 -1.92 1.67
N ILE A 78 -6.37 -1.32 2.05
CA ILE A 78 -6.17 -0.77 3.41
C ILE A 78 -7.13 0.37 3.72
N LYS A 79 -7.38 1.28 2.77
CA LYS A 79 -8.39 2.33 2.95
C LYS A 79 -9.80 1.74 3.12
N ALA A 80 -10.15 0.71 2.34
CA ALA A 80 -11.41 0.00 2.48
C ALA A 80 -11.51 -0.72 3.84
N ASP A 81 -10.45 -1.40 4.28
CA ASP A 81 -10.37 -2.05 5.58
C ASP A 81 -10.49 -1.05 6.74
N LEU A 82 -9.94 0.16 6.59
CA LEU A 82 -10.10 1.24 7.57
C LEU A 82 -11.57 1.70 7.68
N LEU A 83 -12.27 1.81 6.55
CA LEU A 83 -13.71 2.12 6.54
C LEU A 83 -14.50 1.00 7.20
N ILE A 84 -14.21 -0.26 6.88
CA ILE A 84 -14.83 -1.42 7.53
C ILE A 84 -14.57 -1.39 9.05
N LEU A 85 -13.34 -1.09 9.47
CA LEU A 85 -12.97 -0.97 10.88
C LEU A 85 -13.75 0.13 11.60
N ALA A 86 -13.92 1.29 10.97
CA ALA A 86 -14.76 2.36 11.50
C ALA A 86 -16.22 1.89 11.70
N GLY A 87 -16.75 1.12 10.75
CA GLY A 87 -18.05 0.46 10.87
C GLY A 87 -18.12 -0.51 12.06
N ILE A 88 -17.11 -1.35 12.25
CA ILE A 88 -17.03 -2.30 13.39
C ILE A 88 -16.97 -1.55 14.73
N ILE A 89 -16.15 -0.50 14.84
CA ILE A 89 -16.02 0.31 16.06
C ILE A 89 -17.36 0.98 16.37
N TYR A 90 -18.00 1.57 15.37
CA TYR A 90 -19.31 2.22 15.53
C TYR A 90 -20.37 1.21 16.00
N LEU A 91 -20.50 0.07 15.32
CA LEU A 91 -21.47 -0.98 15.69
C LEU A 91 -21.18 -1.53 17.09
N SER A 92 -19.91 -1.77 17.44
CA SER A 92 -19.50 -2.23 18.78
C SER A 92 -19.75 -1.19 19.88
N ALA A 93 -19.68 0.09 19.55
CA ALA A 93 -19.98 1.18 20.48
C ALA A 93 -21.49 1.33 20.71
N ALA A 94 -22.29 1.20 19.65
CA ALA A 94 -23.73 1.36 19.65
C ALA A 94 -24.49 0.12 20.18
N GLU A 95 -23.84 -1.05 20.21
CA GLU A 95 -24.42 -2.30 20.73
C GLU A 95 -24.83 -2.18 22.20
N LYS A 96 -26.07 -2.58 22.49
CA LYS A 96 -26.64 -2.65 23.84
C LYS A 96 -27.05 -4.09 24.12
N GLY A 97 -26.43 -4.73 25.12
CA GLY A 97 -26.76 -6.10 25.51
C GLY A 97 -25.58 -6.87 26.09
N THR A 98 -25.77 -8.16 26.30
CA THR A 98 -24.77 -9.09 26.86
C THR A 98 -23.53 -9.26 25.98
N VAL A 99 -23.68 -9.07 24.66
CA VAL A 99 -22.60 -9.21 23.67
C VAL A 99 -21.73 -7.95 23.50
N LYS A 100 -22.02 -6.87 24.22
CA LYS A 100 -21.28 -5.60 24.12
C LYS A 100 -19.79 -5.74 24.45
N LYS A 101 -19.45 -6.43 25.55
CA LYS A 101 -18.05 -6.64 25.98
C LYS A 101 -17.24 -7.43 24.95
N PRO A 102 -17.71 -8.60 24.45
CA PRO A 102 -16.95 -9.34 23.45
C PRO A 102 -16.81 -8.60 22.12
N LEU A 103 -17.85 -7.89 21.66
CA LEU A 103 -17.75 -7.07 20.43
C LEU A 103 -16.70 -5.95 20.55
N ARG A 104 -16.66 -5.25 21.69
CA ARG A 104 -15.63 -4.25 21.95
C ARG A 104 -14.23 -4.85 22.01
N GLY A 105 -14.09 -6.02 22.66
CA GLY A 105 -12.82 -6.76 22.67
C GLY A 105 -12.34 -7.10 21.26
N MET A 106 -13.24 -7.63 20.42
CA MET A 106 -12.95 -7.91 19.00
C MET A 106 -12.56 -6.64 18.24
N ALA A 107 -13.29 -5.54 18.39
CA ALA A 107 -12.97 -4.27 17.74
C ALA A 107 -11.58 -3.76 18.13
N VAL A 108 -11.20 -3.87 19.42
CA VAL A 108 -9.86 -3.53 19.90
C VAL A 108 -8.81 -4.43 19.26
N VAL A 109 -9.01 -5.75 19.28
CA VAL A 109 -8.06 -6.71 18.69
C VAL A 109 -7.86 -6.44 17.21
N VAL A 110 -8.94 -6.28 16.44
CA VAL A 110 -8.86 -5.99 14.99
C VAL A 110 -8.19 -4.64 14.76
N SER A 111 -8.46 -3.63 15.57
CA SER A 111 -7.80 -2.32 15.48
C SER A 111 -6.29 -2.43 15.71
N VAL A 112 -5.88 -3.19 16.73
CA VAL A 112 -4.45 -3.43 17.03
C VAL A 112 -3.78 -4.22 15.91
N MET A 113 -4.42 -5.28 15.39
CA MET A 113 -3.88 -6.05 14.27
C MET A 113 -3.75 -5.21 13.01
N PHE A 114 -4.77 -4.42 12.69
CA PHE A 114 -4.74 -3.49 11.56
C PHE A 114 -3.63 -2.45 11.72
N MET A 115 -3.50 -1.85 12.91
CA MET A 115 -2.48 -0.84 13.19
C MET A 115 -1.07 -1.43 13.18
N ALA A 116 -0.86 -2.64 13.73
CA ALA A 116 0.41 -3.34 13.65
C ALA A 116 0.78 -3.68 12.20
N ASN A 117 -0.18 -4.18 11.41
CA ASN A 117 0.04 -4.44 9.99
C ASN A 117 0.32 -3.14 9.23
N ALA A 118 -0.43 -2.08 9.51
CA ALA A 118 -0.17 -0.75 8.99
C ALA A 118 1.26 -0.31 9.33
N PHE A 119 1.72 -0.34 10.58
CA PHE A 119 3.09 0.05 10.95
C PHE A 119 4.18 -0.80 10.26
N LEU A 120 3.96 -2.11 10.13
CA LEU A 120 4.94 -3.02 9.52
C LEU A 120 5.03 -2.87 8.00
N HIS A 121 3.92 -2.53 7.34
CA HIS A 121 3.81 -2.60 5.89
C HIS A 121 3.56 -1.23 5.22
N TYR A 122 3.16 -0.22 5.97
CA TYR A 122 2.81 1.11 5.48
C TYR A 122 3.44 2.18 6.39
N PRO A 123 4.20 3.14 5.86
CA PRO A 123 4.76 4.20 6.69
C PRO A 123 3.63 5.02 7.31
N LEU A 124 3.42 4.89 8.63
CA LEU A 124 2.43 5.64 9.43
C LEU A 124 2.88 7.08 9.74
N PHE A 125 3.68 7.68 8.85
CA PHE A 125 3.90 9.12 8.82
C PHE A 125 2.88 9.75 7.87
N SER A 126 1.72 10.06 8.45
CA SER A 126 0.73 10.96 7.88
C SER A 126 1.20 12.41 7.98
N GLY A 127 0.86 13.24 7.00
CA GLY A 127 0.70 14.67 7.25
C GLY A 127 1.21 15.66 6.21
N GLN A 128 1.78 15.21 5.10
CA GLN A 128 1.98 16.12 3.97
C GLN A 128 1.22 15.58 2.75
N PRO A 129 0.48 16.43 2.02
CA PRO A 129 -0.01 16.05 0.71
C PRO A 129 1.19 15.55 -0.10
N LEU A 130 0.94 14.58 -0.98
CA LEU A 130 1.89 14.01 -1.94
C LEU A 130 2.61 15.05 -2.84
N GLU A 131 2.39 16.34 -2.61
CA GLU A 131 3.03 17.50 -3.24
C GLU A 131 4.23 18.04 -2.44
N ALA A 132 4.44 17.65 -1.17
CA ALA A 132 5.55 18.20 -0.37
C ALA A 132 6.94 17.61 -0.69
N ALA A 133 7.00 16.54 -1.50
CA ALA A 133 8.26 16.08 -2.10
C ALA A 133 8.78 16.99 -3.23
N GLN A 134 8.10 18.12 -3.52
CA GLN A 134 8.61 19.18 -4.40
C GLN A 134 9.59 20.14 -3.69
N GLY A 135 9.83 19.96 -2.38
CA GLY A 135 10.75 20.79 -1.60
C GLY A 135 12.18 20.25 -1.54
N GLY A 136 12.96 20.39 -2.62
CA GLY A 136 14.42 20.54 -2.57
C GLY A 136 15.30 19.29 -2.43
N LYS A 137 14.77 18.08 -2.21
CA LYS A 137 15.59 16.84 -2.12
C LYS A 137 15.58 15.97 -3.38
N ALA A 138 14.47 15.95 -4.12
CA ALA A 138 14.37 15.24 -5.39
C ALA A 138 14.73 16.19 -6.55
N SER A 139 15.93 16.04 -7.07
CA SER A 139 16.42 16.80 -8.22
C SER A 139 16.46 15.93 -9.47
N ARG A 140 16.37 16.58 -10.64
CA ARG A 140 16.57 15.92 -11.93
C ARG A 140 17.88 15.14 -11.95
N PHE A 141 18.94 15.73 -11.42
CA PHE A 141 20.27 15.13 -11.29
C PHE A 141 20.50 14.71 -9.85
N ILE A 142 20.73 13.42 -9.60
CA ILE A 142 21.10 12.90 -8.28
C ILE A 142 22.55 12.39 -8.29
N SER A 143 23.31 12.75 -7.26
CA SER A 143 24.70 12.26 -7.07
C SER A 143 24.69 10.90 -6.41
N VAL A 144 25.04 9.87 -7.18
CA VAL A 144 25.04 8.47 -6.75
C VAL A 144 26.44 7.89 -6.78
N SER A 145 26.72 6.89 -5.95
CA SER A 145 28.00 6.17 -5.94
C SER A 145 27.87 4.81 -6.62
N SER A 146 28.84 4.45 -7.46
CA SER A 146 28.99 3.09 -8.00
C SER A 146 30.46 2.69 -7.93
N GLY A 147 30.76 1.58 -7.25
CA GLY A 147 32.14 1.10 -7.10
C GLY A 147 33.10 2.13 -6.47
N GLY A 148 32.59 3.01 -5.59
CA GLY A 148 33.37 4.05 -4.93
C GLY A 148 33.58 5.33 -5.74
N LYS A 149 33.02 5.42 -6.96
CA LYS A 149 33.03 6.66 -7.77
C LYS A 149 31.67 7.33 -7.71
N GLU A 150 31.68 8.65 -7.54
CA GLU A 150 30.49 9.47 -7.62
C GLU A 150 30.13 9.76 -9.08
N VAL A 151 28.87 9.55 -9.43
CA VAL A 151 28.30 9.71 -10.77
C VAL A 151 26.99 10.49 -10.63
N SER A 152 26.75 11.43 -11.54
CA SER A 152 25.47 12.13 -11.60
C SER A 152 24.50 11.36 -12.49
N LEU A 153 23.35 10.95 -11.94
CA LEU A 153 22.28 10.27 -12.68
C LEU A 153 21.20 11.27 -13.08
N ASP A 154 20.82 11.33 -14.36
CA ASP A 154 19.69 12.14 -14.86
C ASP A 154 18.39 11.32 -14.85
N THR A 155 17.51 11.64 -13.90
CA THR A 155 16.20 10.99 -13.71
C THR A 155 15.17 11.29 -14.80
N SER A 156 15.47 12.19 -15.74
CA SER A 156 14.66 12.39 -16.95
C SER A 156 14.96 11.39 -18.06
N VAL A 157 16.19 10.87 -18.09
CA VAL A 157 16.63 9.86 -19.05
C VAL A 157 16.37 8.46 -18.48
N LEU A 158 16.75 8.27 -17.21
CA LEU A 158 16.65 6.97 -16.54
C LEU A 158 16.02 7.13 -15.15
N PRO A 159 14.73 6.81 -14.99
CA PRO A 159 14.06 6.78 -13.70
C PRO A 159 14.84 5.98 -12.65
N ALA A 160 15.01 6.55 -11.46
CA ALA A 160 15.77 5.94 -10.37
C ALA A 160 14.83 5.30 -9.35
N LEU A 161 14.89 3.97 -9.21
CA LEU A 161 14.15 3.22 -8.21
C LEU A 161 14.97 3.15 -6.92
N LEU A 162 14.57 3.94 -5.93
CA LEU A 162 15.15 3.90 -4.59
C LEU A 162 14.62 2.69 -3.83
N PHE A 163 15.54 1.88 -3.29
CA PHE A 163 15.17 0.66 -2.59
C PHE A 163 16.16 0.29 -1.47
N SER A 164 15.71 -0.60 -0.59
CA SER A 164 16.55 -1.26 0.42
C SER A 164 16.35 -2.78 0.35
N PRO A 165 17.40 -3.61 0.47
CA PRO A 165 17.27 -5.07 0.43
C PRO A 165 16.43 -5.63 1.59
N SER A 166 16.38 -4.92 2.73
CA SER A 166 15.58 -5.28 3.90
C SER A 166 14.09 -4.93 3.76
N CYS A 167 13.71 -4.19 2.72
CA CYS A 167 12.35 -3.74 2.50
C CYS A 167 11.54 -4.78 1.69
N GLY A 168 10.55 -5.41 2.33
CA GLY A 168 9.72 -6.45 1.69
C GLY A 168 9.02 -6.00 0.40
N SER A 169 8.46 -4.79 0.37
CA SER A 169 7.86 -4.23 -0.86
C SER A 169 8.85 -3.88 -1.94
N CYS A 170 10.09 -3.61 -1.55
CA CYS A 170 11.14 -3.33 -2.52
C CYS A 170 11.45 -4.59 -3.31
N ARG A 171 11.49 -5.76 -2.66
CA ARG A 171 11.67 -7.05 -3.33
C ARG A 171 10.59 -7.33 -4.38
N SER A 172 9.31 -7.13 -4.06
CA SER A 172 8.22 -7.37 -5.01
C SER A 172 8.26 -6.39 -6.19
N THR A 173 8.48 -5.10 -5.91
CA THR A 173 8.53 -4.05 -6.94
C THR A 173 9.70 -4.24 -7.89
N VAL A 174 10.90 -4.50 -7.36
CA VAL A 174 12.09 -4.77 -8.17
C VAL A 174 11.89 -6.04 -8.99
N GLY A 175 11.34 -7.12 -8.40
CA GLY A 175 11.06 -8.36 -9.11
C GLY A 175 10.19 -8.16 -10.35
N GLU A 176 9.07 -7.46 -10.21
CA GLU A 176 8.16 -7.19 -11.35
C GLU A 176 8.80 -6.32 -12.45
N LEU A 177 9.63 -5.36 -12.06
CA LEU A 177 10.36 -4.53 -13.01
C LEU A 177 11.45 -5.33 -13.75
N VAL A 178 12.16 -6.22 -13.05
CA VAL A 178 13.19 -7.09 -13.64
C VAL A 178 12.59 -8.12 -14.59
N GLU A 179 11.40 -8.66 -14.31
CA GLU A 179 10.69 -9.54 -15.23
C GLU A 179 10.40 -8.87 -16.59
N THR A 180 10.19 -7.55 -16.58
CA THR A 180 9.86 -6.78 -17.79
C THR A 180 11.11 -6.18 -18.47
N ASP A 181 12.08 -5.75 -17.68
CA ASP A 181 13.32 -5.09 -18.14
C ASP A 181 14.52 -5.54 -17.28
N PRO A 182 15.07 -6.74 -17.57
CA PRO A 182 16.15 -7.33 -16.76
C PRO A 182 17.49 -6.60 -16.94
N GLU A 183 17.65 -5.88 -18.05
CA GLU A 183 18.87 -5.11 -18.35
C GLU A 183 18.87 -3.71 -17.71
N GLY A 184 17.72 -3.22 -17.23
CA GLY A 184 17.59 -1.89 -16.63
C GLY A 184 17.73 -0.75 -17.65
N LYS A 185 17.14 -0.90 -18.84
CA LYS A 185 17.15 0.14 -19.89
C LYS A 185 16.17 1.28 -19.62
N GLY A 186 15.06 0.98 -18.97
CA GLY A 186 13.97 1.93 -18.67
C GLY A 186 13.97 2.42 -17.23
N TRP A 187 14.80 1.85 -16.36
CA TRP A 187 14.91 2.23 -14.96
C TRP A 187 16.23 1.73 -14.37
N VAL A 188 16.63 2.27 -13.21
CA VAL A 188 17.83 1.82 -12.51
C VAL A 188 17.63 1.73 -10.99
N PRO A 189 18.10 0.66 -10.32
CA PRO A 189 18.06 0.54 -8.87
C PRO A 189 19.13 1.41 -8.21
N VAL A 190 18.69 2.20 -7.24
CA VAL A 190 19.54 2.98 -6.34
C VAL A 190 19.30 2.47 -4.92
N GLN A 191 20.29 1.81 -4.34
CA GLN A 191 20.24 1.36 -2.96
C GLN A 191 20.40 2.56 -2.02
N VAL A 192 19.50 2.68 -1.05
CA VAL A 192 19.52 3.78 -0.08
C VAL A 192 19.77 3.38 1.38
N GLY A 193 19.79 2.07 1.66
CA GLY A 193 20.09 1.51 2.97
C GLY A 193 20.39 0.01 2.90
N GLY A 194 20.76 -0.60 4.03
CA GLY A 194 21.10 -2.02 4.13
C GLY A 194 22.50 -2.37 3.63
N ASP A 195 22.80 -3.68 3.61
CA ASP A 195 24.10 -4.21 3.16
C ASP A 195 24.19 -4.22 1.62
N PRO A 196 25.23 -3.62 1.01
CA PRO A 196 25.48 -3.71 -0.43
C PRO A 196 25.57 -5.13 -0.99
N GLU A 197 26.09 -6.09 -0.22
CA GLU A 197 26.19 -7.48 -0.68
C GLU A 197 24.81 -8.16 -0.71
N GLU A 198 23.95 -7.85 0.26
CA GLU A 198 22.55 -8.31 0.24
C GLU A 198 21.77 -7.72 -0.95
N ALA A 199 22.01 -6.44 -1.27
CA ALA A 199 21.38 -5.78 -2.41
C ALA A 199 21.81 -6.43 -3.75
N ARG A 200 23.10 -6.75 -3.90
CA ARG A 200 23.62 -7.47 -5.07
C ARG A 200 23.07 -8.89 -5.17
N ALA A 201 23.06 -9.63 -4.06
CA ALA A 201 22.52 -10.98 -4.01
C ALA A 201 21.03 -11.01 -4.36
N LEU A 202 20.26 -10.04 -3.85
CA LEU A 202 18.85 -9.90 -4.17
C LEU A 202 18.66 -9.69 -5.67
N LEU A 203 19.31 -8.68 -6.25
CA LEU A 203 19.17 -8.30 -7.65
C LEU A 203 19.65 -9.41 -8.60
N SER A 204 20.75 -10.09 -8.28
CA SER A 204 21.23 -11.22 -9.08
C SER A 204 20.30 -12.43 -9.01
N SER A 205 19.73 -12.72 -7.82
CA SER A 205 18.81 -13.85 -7.64
C SER A 205 17.51 -13.71 -8.44
N ILE A 206 17.08 -12.47 -8.72
CA ILE A 206 15.89 -12.18 -9.52
C ILE A 206 16.23 -11.90 -10.99
N GLY A 207 17.49 -12.02 -11.40
CA GLY A 207 17.91 -11.94 -12.80
C GLY A 207 18.22 -10.54 -13.34
N TYR A 208 18.41 -9.54 -12.47
CA TYR A 208 18.83 -8.21 -12.88
C TYR A 208 20.30 -8.20 -13.33
N GLN A 209 20.58 -7.62 -14.49
CA GLN A 209 21.90 -7.62 -15.12
C GLN A 209 22.54 -6.23 -15.19
N GLY A 210 21.81 -5.18 -14.80
CA GLY A 210 22.27 -3.80 -14.90
C GLY A 210 23.15 -3.35 -13.73
N VAL A 211 23.48 -2.06 -13.74
CA VAL A 211 24.29 -1.43 -12.69
C VAL A 211 23.44 -1.11 -11.47
N ILE A 212 24.07 -1.19 -10.30
CA ILE A 212 23.49 -0.77 -9.02
C ILE A 212 24.23 0.48 -8.56
N TYR A 213 23.46 1.46 -8.13
CA TYR A 213 23.96 2.70 -7.57
C TYR A 213 23.62 2.79 -6.09
N HIS A 214 24.35 3.64 -5.37
CA HIS A 214 24.11 3.91 -3.95
C HIS A 214 23.88 5.39 -3.73
N TRP A 215 22.90 5.74 -2.90
CA TRP A 215 22.61 7.12 -2.54
C TRP A 215 22.11 7.22 -1.11
N ARG A 216 22.16 8.42 -0.52
CA ARG A 216 21.52 8.65 0.78
C ARG A 216 20.12 9.21 0.55
N TRP A 217 19.14 8.49 1.09
CA TRP A 217 17.73 8.89 1.07
C TRP A 217 17.13 8.60 2.44
N ASP A 218 16.42 9.56 2.99
CA ASP A 218 15.83 9.50 4.33
C ASP A 218 14.31 9.39 4.32
N GLU A 219 13.67 9.27 3.16
CA GLU A 219 12.23 9.04 3.04
C GLU A 219 11.89 7.56 2.77
N ALA A 220 10.60 7.28 2.59
CA ALA A 220 10.09 5.93 2.40
C ALA A 220 10.61 5.28 1.10
N VAL A 221 10.68 3.94 1.11
CA VAL A 221 10.98 3.09 -0.06
C VAL A 221 10.01 1.90 -0.14
N PRO A 222 9.70 1.34 -1.33
CA PRO A 222 10.24 1.70 -2.63
C PRO A 222 9.68 3.02 -3.15
N ALA A 223 10.53 3.80 -3.79
CA ALA A 223 10.18 5.10 -4.38
C ALA A 223 10.85 5.23 -5.75
N LEU A 224 10.14 5.75 -6.74
CA LEU A 224 10.69 6.01 -8.07
C LEU A 224 10.85 7.52 -8.26
N LEU A 225 12.08 7.98 -8.47
CA LEU A 225 12.34 9.34 -8.94
C LEU A 225 12.32 9.37 -10.46
N THR A 226 11.48 10.23 -11.02
CA THR A 226 11.42 10.47 -12.46
C THR A 226 11.23 11.95 -12.73
N THR A 227 11.84 12.45 -13.79
CA THR A 227 11.65 13.82 -14.25
C THR A 227 10.97 13.82 -15.61
N ARG A 228 9.81 14.46 -15.72
CA ARG A 228 9.11 14.71 -16.98
C ARG A 228 8.71 16.18 -17.07
N ASP A 229 8.86 16.77 -18.25
CA ASP A 229 8.55 18.19 -18.50
C ASP A 229 9.21 19.13 -17.47
N ASP A 230 10.50 18.86 -17.18
CA ASP A 230 11.31 19.54 -16.16
C ASP A 230 10.74 19.53 -14.73
N LYS A 231 9.77 18.66 -14.46
CA LYS A 231 9.21 18.43 -13.12
C LYS A 231 9.65 17.06 -12.61
N THR A 232 10.50 17.07 -11.59
CA THR A 232 10.87 15.88 -10.85
C THR A 232 9.72 15.47 -9.92
N LYS A 233 9.36 14.19 -9.95
CA LYS A 233 8.33 13.59 -9.11
C LYS A 233 8.91 12.36 -8.42
N VAL A 234 8.44 12.14 -7.19
CA VAL A 234 8.66 10.89 -6.45
C VAL A 234 7.36 10.10 -6.47
N VAL A 235 7.40 8.90 -7.05
CA VAL A 235 6.24 8.01 -7.17
C VAL A 235 6.38 6.88 -6.16
N TYR A 236 5.33 6.67 -5.37
CA TYR A 236 5.26 5.64 -4.34
C TYR A 236 4.24 4.57 -4.71
N GLY A 237 4.48 3.35 -4.21
CA GLY A 237 3.59 2.20 -4.40
C GLY A 237 3.89 1.42 -5.67
N GLN A 238 3.95 0.09 -5.55
CA GLN A 238 4.37 -0.83 -6.61
C GLN A 238 3.58 -0.62 -7.92
N GLU A 239 2.24 -0.60 -7.85
CA GLU A 239 1.39 -0.46 -9.04
C GLU A 239 1.65 0.84 -9.80
N SER A 240 1.78 1.96 -9.09
CA SER A 240 2.08 3.27 -9.69
C SER A 240 3.48 3.31 -10.29
N ILE A 241 4.48 2.75 -9.58
CA ILE A 241 5.87 2.69 -10.04
C ILE A 241 5.95 1.88 -11.34
N VAL A 242 5.35 0.69 -11.36
CA VAL A 242 5.37 -0.20 -12.54
C VAL A 242 4.69 0.44 -13.73
N LYS A 243 3.52 1.08 -13.55
CA LYS A 243 2.84 1.82 -14.63
C LYS A 243 3.72 2.92 -15.23
N VAL A 244 4.38 3.70 -14.39
CA VAL A 244 5.25 4.80 -14.84
C VAL A 244 6.45 4.28 -15.64
N VAL A 245 7.07 3.17 -15.21
CA VAL A 245 8.21 2.57 -15.91
C VAL A 245 7.80 1.89 -17.22
N ARG A 246 6.64 1.21 -17.26
CA ARG A 246 6.10 0.59 -18.48
C ARG A 246 5.63 1.61 -19.53
N GLY A 247 5.42 2.87 -19.12
CA GLY A 247 4.94 3.92 -20.01
C GLY A 247 3.43 3.90 -20.21
N ASP A 248 2.68 3.18 -19.36
CA ASP A 248 1.21 3.03 -19.43
C ASP A 248 0.44 4.27 -18.93
N ASN A 249 1.04 5.46 -19.06
CA ASN A 249 0.40 6.71 -18.69
C ASN A 249 -0.59 7.12 -19.79
N GLY A 250 -1.85 6.69 -19.65
CA GLY A 250 -3.00 7.33 -20.26
C GLY A 250 -3.26 8.72 -19.70
#